data_AF-A0A8B6G794-F1
#
_entry.id   AF-A0A8B6G794-F1
#
_cell.length_a   1.000
_cell.length_b   1.000
_cell.length_c   1.000
_cell.angle_alpha   90.00
_cell.angle_beta   90.00
_cell.angle_gamma   90.00
#
_symmetry.space_group_name_H-M   'P 1'
#
loop_
_entity.id
_entity.type
_entity.pdbx_description
1 polymer ?
#
loop_
_entity_poly.entity_id
_entity_poly.type
_entity_poly.pdbx_seq_one_letter_code
_entity_poly.pdbx_strand_id
1 'polypeptide(L)'
;MGNTASDYGPNGTITEMRPSELRFTQDSVSCNFQDGHSMDETLRMVLNGSIPISRIPPLVVMNFEGSWYVVRGNRRLYLYQLLERNGKLQFVKVIQQNFDNNVFKKQFTSKNNGRSIRLRGDRKMKRRLNEIIGDNSGLCVVM
;
A
#
# COMPACT_ATOMS: atom_id res chain seq x y z
N MET A 1 12.33 12.27 -16.25
CA MET A 1 12.13 13.14 -15.06
C MET A 1 11.86 12.23 -13.87
N GLY A 2 12.86 11.99 -13.03
CA GLY A 2 12.79 11.01 -11.94
C GLY A 2 12.34 11.66 -10.64
N ASN A 3 11.35 11.05 -9.98
CA ASN A 3 10.89 11.42 -8.64
C ASN A 3 12.05 11.27 -7.65
N THR A 4 12.73 12.37 -7.32
CA THR A 4 13.68 12.44 -6.21
C THR A 4 12.93 12.50 -4.89
N ALA A 5 13.52 11.90 -3.85
CA ALA A 5 13.02 11.84 -2.48
C ALA A 5 12.74 13.22 -1.82
N SER A 6 13.05 14.33 -2.50
CA SER A 6 12.85 15.71 -2.06
C SER A 6 11.38 16.17 -2.02
N ASP A 7 10.45 15.47 -2.69
CA ASP A 7 9.02 15.82 -2.68
C ASP A 7 8.28 15.36 -1.41
N TYR A 8 8.89 14.46 -0.64
CA TYR A 8 8.41 14.10 0.70
C TYR A 8 9.23 14.95 1.66
N GLY A 9 8.63 16.05 2.15
CA GLY A 9 9.33 17.14 2.86
C GLY A 9 10.37 16.69 3.91
N PRO A 10 11.29 17.60 4.31
CA PRO A 10 12.65 17.31 4.82
C PRO A 10 12.79 16.49 6.12
N ASN A 11 11.72 15.92 6.69
CA ASN A 11 11.68 15.37 8.05
C ASN A 11 11.21 13.91 8.14
N GLY A 12 11.24 13.15 7.04
CA GLY A 12 10.81 11.75 7.03
C GLY A 12 11.96 10.76 7.25
N THR A 13 11.84 9.84 8.21
CA THR A 13 12.80 8.73 8.37
C THR A 13 12.40 7.55 7.47
N ILE A 14 13.31 7.08 6.62
CA ILE A 14 13.08 5.89 5.79
C ILE A 14 13.38 4.64 6.61
N THR A 15 12.44 3.69 6.64
CA THR A 15 12.64 2.38 7.24
C THR A 15 11.93 1.29 6.43
N GLU A 16 12.18 0.02 6.78
CA GLU A 16 11.48 -1.13 6.23
C GLU A 16 10.49 -1.68 7.27
N MET A 17 9.27 -1.96 6.83
CA MET A 17 8.21 -2.50 7.69
C MET A 17 7.47 -3.63 7.00
N ARG A 18 6.90 -4.55 7.78
CA ARG A 18 6.01 -5.57 7.22
C ARG A 18 4.68 -4.94 6.83
N PRO A 19 4.11 -5.22 5.64
CA PRO A 19 2.79 -4.71 5.28
C PRO A 19 1.70 -5.09 6.30
N SER A 20 1.81 -6.24 6.95
CA SER A 20 0.91 -6.73 8.00
C SER A 20 0.94 -5.92 9.30
N GLU A 21 2.02 -5.19 9.57
CA GLU A 21 2.15 -4.30 10.74
C GLU A 21 1.50 -2.93 10.52
N LEU A 22 1.22 -2.59 9.26
CA LEU A 22 0.69 -1.30 8.85
C LEU A 22 -0.84 -1.31 8.78
N ARG A 23 -1.44 -0.20 9.23
CA ARG A 23 -2.89 -0.01 9.25
C ARG A 23 -3.34 1.00 8.22
N PHE A 24 -4.57 0.81 7.72
CA PHE A 24 -5.22 1.77 6.84
C PHE A 24 -5.78 2.95 7.63
N THR A 25 -5.54 4.17 7.14
CA THR A 25 -6.23 5.36 7.66
C THR A 25 -7.63 5.50 7.06
N GLN A 26 -7.82 4.96 5.84
CA GLN A 26 -9.08 5.04 5.11
C GLN A 26 -9.95 3.78 5.29
N ASP A 27 -11.27 3.96 5.35
CA ASP A 27 -12.26 2.87 5.33
C ASP A 27 -12.48 2.27 3.93
N SER A 28 -12.21 3.06 2.89
CA SER A 28 -12.35 2.62 1.51
C SER A 28 -11.38 3.29 0.56
N VAL A 29 -11.01 2.57 -0.50
CA VAL A 29 -10.18 3.08 -1.60
C VAL A 29 -10.76 2.68 -2.95
N SER A 30 -10.55 3.55 -3.95
CA SER A 30 -10.87 3.23 -5.35
C SER A 30 -10.04 2.05 -5.84
N CYS A 31 -10.64 1.21 -6.69
CA CYS A 31 -9.96 0.17 -7.44
C CYS A 31 -8.99 0.71 -8.51
N ASN A 32 -9.10 2.00 -8.86
CA ASN A 32 -8.28 2.66 -9.88
C ASN A 32 -7.30 3.64 -9.26
N PHE A 33 -6.12 3.72 -9.84
CA PHE A 33 -5.10 4.73 -9.58
C PHE A 33 -5.38 6.03 -10.33
N GLN A 34 -4.67 7.10 -9.93
CA GLN A 34 -4.86 8.43 -10.52
C GLN A 34 -4.27 8.53 -11.93
N ASP A 35 -3.34 7.65 -12.26
CA ASP A 35 -2.73 7.48 -13.58
C ASP A 35 -3.60 6.66 -14.54
N GLY A 36 -4.78 6.21 -14.09
CA GLY A 36 -5.73 5.43 -14.89
C GLY A 36 -5.54 3.92 -14.77
N HIS A 37 -4.44 3.43 -14.20
CA HIS A 37 -4.24 1.99 -14.02
C HIS A 37 -5.16 1.44 -12.94
N SER A 38 -5.60 0.20 -13.10
CA SER A 38 -6.36 -0.50 -12.07
C SER A 38 -5.44 -1.26 -11.10
N MET A 39 -5.98 -1.64 -9.95
CA MET A 39 -5.27 -2.49 -8.98
C MET A 39 -4.82 -3.83 -9.55
N ASP A 40 -5.64 -4.46 -10.40
CA ASP A 40 -5.32 -5.74 -11.03
C ASP A 40 -4.27 -5.61 -12.15
N GLU A 41 -4.28 -4.53 -12.92
CA GLU A 41 -3.18 -4.21 -13.85
C GLU A 41 -1.87 -4.04 -13.11
N THR A 42 -1.87 -3.20 -12.07
CA THR A 42 -0.68 -2.96 -11.24
C THR A 42 -0.15 -4.25 -10.63
N LEU A 43 -1.04 -5.11 -10.11
CA LEU A 43 -0.66 -6.41 -9.54
C LEU A 43 0.02 -7.30 -10.59
N ARG A 44 -0.54 -7.39 -11.82
CA ARG A 44 0.08 -8.16 -12.91
C ARG A 44 1.46 -7.63 -13.26
N MET A 45 1.60 -6.30 -13.38
CA MET A 45 2.88 -5.65 -13.70
C MET A 45 3.95 -5.88 -12.63
N VAL A 46 3.55 -5.99 -11.36
CA VAL A 46 4.48 -6.33 -10.28
C VAL A 46 4.87 -7.81 -10.35
N LEU A 47 3.89 -8.71 -10.50
CA LEU A 47 4.13 -10.16 -10.51
C LEU A 47 4.96 -10.62 -11.72
N ASN A 48 4.77 -10.01 -12.88
CA ASN A 48 5.52 -10.33 -14.09
C ASN A 48 6.85 -9.56 -14.21
N GLY A 49 7.20 -8.73 -13.22
CA GLY A 49 8.45 -7.96 -13.20
C GLY A 49 8.48 -6.71 -14.11
N SER A 50 7.38 -6.34 -14.76
CA SER A 50 7.30 -5.10 -15.57
C SER A 50 7.55 -3.84 -14.74
N ILE A 51 7.12 -3.85 -13.47
CA ILE A 51 7.42 -2.78 -12.51
C ILE A 51 8.02 -3.41 -11.25
N PRO A 52 9.30 -3.13 -10.92
CA PRO A 52 9.86 -3.53 -9.64
C PRO A 52 9.19 -2.76 -8.50
N ILE A 53 9.00 -3.40 -7.34
CA ILE A 53 8.37 -2.78 -6.16
C ILE A 53 9.09 -1.49 -5.75
N SER A 54 10.41 -1.42 -5.94
CA SER A 54 11.24 -0.24 -5.66
C SER A 54 10.89 1.00 -6.50
N ARG A 55 10.21 0.84 -7.65
CA ARG A 55 9.71 1.95 -8.47
C ARG A 55 8.32 2.41 -8.08
N ILE A 56 7.59 1.64 -7.27
CA ILE A 56 6.33 2.08 -6.72
C ILE A 56 6.65 3.13 -5.64
N PRO A 57 5.95 4.29 -5.62
CA PRO A 57 6.19 5.30 -4.61
C PRO A 57 6.15 4.70 -3.18
N PRO A 58 6.98 5.17 -2.24
CA PRO A 58 7.01 4.67 -0.87
C PRO A 58 5.72 5.01 -0.10
N LEU A 59 5.37 4.19 0.89
CA LEU A 59 4.26 4.53 1.80
C LEU A 59 4.70 5.64 2.74
N VAL A 60 3.79 6.56 3.06
CA VAL A 60 4.02 7.52 4.15
C VAL A 60 3.20 7.09 5.36
N VAL A 61 3.87 6.88 6.48
CA VAL A 61 3.30 6.33 7.70
C VAL A 61 3.49 7.28 8.87
N MET A 62 2.57 7.23 9.83
CA MET A 62 2.64 7.96 11.09
C MET A 62 2.35 7.00 12.24
N ASN A 63 3.10 7.11 13.34
CA ASN A 63 2.74 6.44 14.58
C ASN A 63 1.63 7.24 15.27
N PHE A 64 0.51 6.60 15.53
CA PHE A 64 -0.60 7.22 16.23
C PHE A 64 -1.19 6.20 17.21
N GLU A 65 -1.24 6.56 18.49
CA GLU A 65 -1.76 5.71 19.57
C GLU A 65 -1.14 4.30 19.58
N GLY A 66 0.20 4.24 19.40
CA GLY A 66 0.97 2.99 19.46
C GLY A 66 0.84 2.11 18.22
N SER A 67 0.22 2.59 17.13
CA SER A 67 0.09 1.84 15.88
C SER A 67 0.54 2.65 14.68
N TRP A 68 1.06 1.98 13.65
CA TRP A 68 1.51 2.63 12.42
C TRP A 68 0.40 2.69 11.38
N TYR A 69 0.02 3.90 10.98
CA TYR A 69 -1.04 4.16 10.01
C TYR A 69 -0.49 4.74 8.71
N VAL A 70 -0.97 4.22 7.58
CA VAL A 70 -0.63 4.72 6.24
C VAL A 70 -1.44 5.97 5.92
N VAL A 71 -0.77 7.11 5.99
CA VAL A 71 -1.33 8.43 5.62
C VAL A 71 -1.41 8.57 4.10
N ARG A 72 -0.33 8.18 3.39
CA ARG A 72 -0.31 8.18 1.92
C ARG A 72 0.04 6.81 1.38
N GLY A 73 -0.83 6.30 0.51
CA GLY A 73 -0.63 5.00 -0.15
C GLY A 73 -1.54 3.88 0.34
N ASN A 74 -2.71 4.16 0.93
CA ASN A 74 -3.68 3.12 1.36
C ASN A 74 -3.99 2.08 0.26
N ARG A 75 -4.08 2.51 -1.01
CA ARG A 75 -4.22 1.60 -2.16
C ARG A 75 -3.02 0.68 -2.36
N ARG A 76 -1.80 1.20 -2.21
CA ARG A 76 -0.55 0.44 -2.34
C ARG A 76 -0.38 -0.54 -1.17
N LEU A 77 -0.71 -0.12 0.05
CA LEU A 77 -0.71 -1.00 1.23
C LEU A 77 -1.59 -2.23 1.02
N TYR A 78 -2.77 -2.08 0.41
CA TYR A 78 -3.65 -3.21 0.11
C TYR A 78 -2.96 -4.25 -0.77
N LEU A 79 -2.29 -3.80 -1.85
CA LEU A 79 -1.54 -4.70 -2.73
C LEU A 79 -0.36 -5.34 -2.02
N TYR A 80 0.35 -4.59 -1.15
CA TYR A 80 1.48 -5.15 -0.40
C TYR A 80 1.06 -6.20 0.63
N GLN A 81 -0.05 -5.99 1.36
CA GLN A 81 -0.60 -7.02 2.25
C GLN A 81 -1.09 -8.25 1.48
N LEU A 82 -1.63 -8.05 0.27
CA LEU A 82 -1.99 -9.13 -0.64
C LEU A 82 -0.76 -9.92 -1.12
N LEU A 83 0.34 -9.25 -1.43
CA LEU A 83 1.59 -9.90 -1.83
C LEU A 83 2.24 -10.65 -0.65
N GLU A 84 2.27 -10.02 0.52
CA GLU A 84 2.87 -10.59 1.74
C GLU A 84 2.17 -11.87 2.19
N ARG A 85 0.84 -11.86 2.30
CA ARG A 85 0.08 -13.05 2.70
C ARG A 85 0.21 -14.22 1.72
N ASN A 86 0.70 -13.97 0.50
CA ASN A 86 0.96 -14.98 -0.53
C ASN A 86 2.48 -15.26 -0.70
N GLY A 87 3.31 -14.80 0.23
CA GLY A 87 4.75 -15.06 0.23
C GLY A 87 5.54 -14.40 -0.90
N LYS A 88 4.99 -13.36 -1.54
CA LYS A 88 5.65 -12.64 -2.66
C LYS A 88 6.43 -11.40 -2.23
N LEU A 89 6.32 -11.02 -0.95
CA LEU A 89 6.89 -9.81 -0.39
C LEU A 89 7.00 -9.97 1.12
N GLN A 90 8.10 -9.54 1.73
CA GLN A 90 8.25 -9.57 3.20
C GLN A 90 8.23 -8.18 3.82
N PHE A 91 8.90 -7.21 3.19
CA PHE A 91 9.06 -5.86 3.72
C PHE A 91 8.82 -4.81 2.63
N VAL A 92 8.42 -3.61 3.04
CA VAL A 92 8.29 -2.45 2.16
C VAL A 92 9.00 -1.26 2.75
N LYS A 93 9.58 -0.42 1.88
CA LYS A 93 10.12 0.87 2.27
C LYS A 93 8.99 1.83 2.61
N VAL A 94 9.08 2.44 3.78
CA VAL A 94 8.15 3.46 4.27
C VAL A 94 8.91 4.70 4.69
N ILE A 95 8.23 5.84 4.58
CA ILE A 95 8.67 7.14 5.11
C ILE A 95 7.85 7.39 6.37
N GLN A 96 8.49 7.34 7.53
CA GLN A 96 7.89 7.75 8.80
C GLN A 96 7.85 9.26 8.85
N GLN A 97 6.66 9.83 8.99
CA GLN A 97 6.46 11.27 9.08
C GLN A 97 5.44 11.56 10.17
N ASN A 98 5.80 12.49 11.06
CA ASN A 98 4.88 12.99 12.07
C ASN A 98 4.02 14.10 11.46
N PHE A 99 2.71 13.97 11.60
CA PHE A 99 1.74 14.99 11.26
C PHE A 99 1.10 15.53 12.55
N ASP A 100 0.51 16.72 12.47
CA ASP A 100 -0.36 17.19 13.54
C ASP A 100 -1.51 16.20 13.78
N ASN A 101 -1.77 15.87 15.04
CA ASN A 101 -2.78 14.88 15.41
C ASN A 101 -4.19 15.26 14.96
N ASN A 102 -4.54 16.55 14.97
CA ASN A 102 -5.87 17.00 14.53
C ASN A 102 -6.01 16.87 13.02
N VAL A 103 -4.96 17.22 12.26
CA VAL A 103 -4.90 17.01 10.81
C VAL A 103 -4.97 15.52 10.45
N PHE A 104 -4.27 14.67 11.19
CA PHE A 104 -4.31 13.22 11.01
C PHE A 104 -5.71 12.66 11.27
N LYS A 105 -6.33 13.03 12.40
CA LYS A 105 -7.69 12.58 12.77
C LYS A 105 -8.74 12.92 11.71
N LYS A 106 -8.62 14.06 11.03
CA LYS A 106 -9.51 14.44 9.92
C LYS A 106 -9.41 13.51 8.70
N GLN A 107 -8.26 12.87 8.50
CA GLN A 107 -8.05 11.90 7.41
C GLN A 107 -8.46 10.48 7.80
N PHE A 108 -8.56 10.21 9.11
CA PHE A 108 -8.88 8.91 9.67
C PHE A 108 -10.37 8.59 9.48
N THR A 109 -10.70 7.84 8.43
CA THR A 109 -12.07 7.40 8.16
C THR A 109 -12.32 5.95 8.53
N SER A 110 -11.26 5.18 8.83
CA SER A 110 -11.41 3.76 9.19
C SER A 110 -12.30 3.58 10.42
N LYS A 111 -13.20 2.59 10.35
CA LYS A 111 -14.13 2.22 11.43
C LYS A 111 -13.71 0.96 12.19
N ASN A 112 -12.55 0.40 11.85
CA ASN A 112 -12.06 -0.87 12.40
C ASN A 112 -10.57 -0.80 12.79
N ASN A 113 -10.12 0.37 13.24
CA ASN A 113 -8.73 0.63 13.60
C ASN A 113 -7.75 0.30 12.45
N GLY A 114 -8.17 0.54 11.21
CA GLY A 114 -7.34 0.35 10.03
C GLY A 114 -6.96 -1.09 9.71
N ARG A 115 -7.68 -2.08 10.25
CA ARG A 115 -7.36 -3.51 10.03
C ARG A 115 -7.80 -4.03 8.67
N SER A 116 -8.76 -3.38 8.04
CA SER A 116 -9.15 -3.71 6.68
C SER A 116 -9.68 -2.49 5.96
N ILE A 117 -9.72 -2.58 4.63
CA ILE A 117 -10.23 -1.52 3.77
C ILE A 117 -11.19 -2.09 2.72
N ARG A 118 -12.23 -1.35 2.39
CA ARG A 118 -13.19 -1.71 1.33
C ARG A 118 -12.71 -1.18 -0.02
N LEU A 119 -12.63 -2.06 -1.02
CA LEU A 119 -12.42 -1.63 -2.41
C LEU A 119 -13.75 -1.12 -2.99
N ARG A 120 -13.77 0.10 -3.55
CA ARG A 120 -14.94 0.71 -4.20
C ARG A 120 -14.70 0.92 -5.69
N GLY A 121 -15.78 0.90 -6.48
CA GLY A 121 -15.76 1.06 -7.93
C GLY A 121 -15.98 -0.24 -8.70
N ASP A 122 -15.55 -1.38 -8.18
CA ASP A 122 -15.79 -2.67 -8.81
C ASP A 122 -15.93 -3.80 -7.76
N ARG A 123 -17.12 -4.44 -7.74
CA ARG A 123 -17.45 -5.53 -6.81
C ARG A 123 -16.66 -6.81 -7.07
N LYS A 124 -16.18 -7.03 -8.31
CA LYS A 124 -15.41 -8.21 -8.71
C LYS A 124 -13.91 -8.02 -8.52
N MET A 125 -13.43 -6.82 -8.21
CA MET A 125 -12.00 -6.51 -8.08
C MET A 125 -11.28 -7.44 -7.10
N LYS A 126 -11.82 -7.61 -5.88
CA LYS A 126 -11.21 -8.48 -4.87
C LYS A 126 -11.05 -9.93 -5.37
N ARG A 127 -12.03 -10.42 -6.15
CA ARG A 127 -11.99 -11.77 -6.73
C ARG A 127 -10.89 -11.87 -7.79
N ARG A 128 -10.83 -10.91 -8.72
CA ARG A 128 -9.78 -10.87 -9.75
C ARG A 128 -8.37 -10.80 -9.18
N LEU A 129 -8.16 -10.02 -8.12
CA LEU A 129 -6.86 -9.94 -7.44
C LEU A 129 -6.45 -11.29 -6.84
N ASN A 130 -7.40 -12.04 -6.27
CA ASN A 130 -7.14 -13.38 -5.73
C ASN A 130 -6.88 -14.40 -6.86
N GLU A 131 -7.60 -14.32 -7.98
CA GLU A 131 -7.37 -15.16 -9.17
C GLU A 131 -5.93 -14.94 -9.69
N ILE A 132 -5.56 -13.67 -9.93
CA ILE A 132 -4.22 -13.30 -10.44
C ILE A 132 -3.11 -13.82 -9.53
N ILE A 133 -3.21 -13.64 -8.21
CA ILE A 133 -2.14 -14.07 -7.32
C ILE A 133 -2.08 -15.60 -7.17
N GLY A 134 -3.23 -16.28 -7.26
CA GLY A 134 -3.32 -17.74 -7.25
C GLY A 134 -2.66 -18.37 -8.47
N ASP A 135 -2.90 -17.81 -9.65
CA ASP A 135 -2.26 -18.25 -10.90
C ASP A 135 -0.73 -18.09 -10.88
N ASN A 136 -0.23 -17.14 -10.08
CA ASN A 136 1.20 -16.85 -9.92
C ASN A 136 1.82 -17.55 -8.69
N SER A 137 1.13 -18.50 -8.06
CA SER A 137 1.60 -19.21 -6.85
C SER A 137 2.98 -19.88 -7.02
N GLY A 138 3.32 -20.35 -8.24
CA GLY A 138 4.63 -20.95 -8.56
C GLY A 138 5.78 -19.96 -8.86
N LEU A 139 5.49 -18.68 -9.11
CA LEU A 139 6.52 -17.66 -9.39
C LEU A 139 7.00 -17.07 -8.06
N CYS A 140 8.00 -17.69 -7.43
CA CYS A 140 8.68 -17.09 -6.29
C CYS A 140 9.41 -15.83 -6.80
N VAL A 141 8.86 -14.65 -6.52
CA VAL A 141 9.57 -13.39 -6.75
C VAL A 141 10.54 -13.26 -5.59
N VAL A 142 11.70 -13.91 -5.72
CA VAL A 142 12.81 -13.72 -4.78
C VAL A 142 13.30 -12.29 -5.01
N MET A 143 12.93 -11.39 -4.11
CA MET A 143 13.51 -10.03 -4.03
C MET A 143 14.41 -9.96 -2.82
#